data_AF-F3GJP5-F1
#
_entry.id   AF-F3GJP5-F1
#
_cell.length_a   1.000
_cell.length_b   1.000
_cell.length_c   1.000
_cell.angle_alpha   90.00
_cell.angle_beta   90.00
_cell.angle_gamma   90.00
#
_symmetry.space_group_name_H-M   'P 1'
#
loop_
_entity.id
_entity.type
_entity.pdbx_description
1 polymer ?
#
loop_
_entity_poly.entity_id
_entity_poly.type
_entity_poly.pdbx_seq_one_letter_code
_entity_poly.pdbx_strand_id
1 'polypeptide(L)' 'MIDYIRDGQEIYRNSFSIIRAEARLDTIPADLEKLAVRVIHACGMVEVIEDLRFSPGAGTAGRNALAAGAPFL' A
#
# COMPACT_ATOMS: atom_id res chain seq x y z
N MET A 1 19.43 14.50 -24.42
CA MET A 1 19.07 13.30 -23.63
C MET A 1 18.03 13.73 -22.62
N ILE A 2 16.95 12.98 -22.43
CA ILE A 2 15.90 13.33 -21.45
C ILE A 2 16.42 13.02 -20.04
N ASP A 3 16.20 13.94 -19.11
CA ASP A 3 16.53 13.77 -17.69
C ASP A 3 15.37 13.08 -16.96
N TYR A 4 15.66 11.98 -16.27
CA TYR A 4 14.70 11.20 -15.49
C TYR A 4 15.41 10.30 -14.47
N ILE A 5 14.69 9.98 -13.38
CA ILE A 5 15.20 9.11 -12.31
C ILE A 5 15.34 7.68 -12.84
N ARG A 6 16.52 7.09 -12.64
CA ARG A 6 16.83 5.69 -13.00
C ARG A 6 17.08 4.78 -11.81
N ASP A 7 17.12 5.34 -10.61
CA ASP A 7 17.23 4.59 -9.36
C ASP A 7 15.85 4.06 -8.96
N GLY A 8 15.71 2.73 -8.89
CA GLY A 8 14.45 2.08 -8.54
C GLY A 8 13.98 2.37 -7.10
N GLN A 9 14.90 2.51 -6.15
CA GLN A 9 14.55 2.84 -4.76
C GLN A 9 14.09 4.29 -4.67
N GLU A 10 14.70 5.19 -5.43
CA GLU A 10 14.27 6.59 -5.50
C GLU A 10 12.89 6.72 -6.13
N ILE A 11 12.61 5.94 -7.19
CA ILE A 11 11.28 5.85 -7.78
C ILE A 11 10.25 5.37 -6.74
N TYR A 12 10.57 4.31 -5.97
CA TYR A 12 9.70 3.81 -4.90
C TYR A 12 9.43 4.86 -3.82
N ARG A 13 10.50 5.54 -3.34
CA ARG A 13 10.40 6.60 -2.34
C ARG A 13 9.48 7.72 -2.82
N ASN A 14 9.69 8.20 -4.04
CA ASN A 14 8.89 9.28 -4.61
C ASN A 14 7.45 8.85 -4.82
N SER A 15 7.22 7.66 -5.40
CA SER A 15 5.88 7.12 -5.60
C SER A 15 5.10 7.00 -4.28
N PHE A 16 5.70 6.42 -3.24
CA PHE A 16 5.02 6.26 -1.95
C PHE A 16 4.79 7.59 -1.22
N SER A 17 5.67 8.57 -1.42
CA SER A 17 5.47 9.93 -0.89
C SER A 17 4.29 10.60 -1.57
N ILE A 18 4.20 10.51 -2.90
CA ILE A 18 3.10 11.07 -3.70
C ILE A 18 1.77 10.42 -3.29
N ILE A 19 1.73 9.10 -3.22
CA ILE A 19 0.52 8.35 -2.83
C ILE A 19 0.01 8.79 -1.46
N ARG A 20 0.88 8.93 -0.45
CA ARG A 20 0.47 9.38 0.89
C ARG A 20 0.00 10.83 0.93
N ALA A 21 0.50 11.66 0.03
CA ALA A 21 0.07 13.05 -0.09
C ALA A 21 -1.30 13.19 -0.77
N GLU A 22 -1.64 12.27 -1.68
CA GLU A 22 -2.85 12.37 -2.52
C GLU A 22 -4.01 11.49 -2.03
N ALA A 23 -3.74 10.30 -1.47
CA ALA A 23 -4.77 9.37 -1.05
C ALA A 23 -5.40 9.74 0.31
N ARG A 24 -6.73 9.61 0.41
CA ARG A 24 -7.49 9.84 1.66
C ARG A 24 -7.41 8.67 2.64
N LEU A 25 -6.21 8.44 3.18
CA LEU A 25 -5.90 7.28 4.03
C LEU A 25 -6.50 7.35 5.45
N ASP A 26 -7.19 8.43 5.81
CA ASP A 26 -7.84 8.62 7.12
C ASP A 26 -8.87 7.54 7.45
N THR A 27 -9.47 6.93 6.43
CA THR A 27 -10.43 5.83 6.57
C THR A 27 -9.79 4.45 6.70
N ILE A 28 -8.48 4.35 6.47
CA ILE A 28 -7.73 3.09 6.49
C ILE A 28 -7.14 2.86 7.88
N PRO A 29 -7.42 1.73 8.54
CA PRO A 29 -6.79 1.38 9.80
C PRO A 29 -5.26 1.33 9.69
N ALA A 30 -4.56 1.71 10.76
CA ALA A 30 -3.11 1.74 10.80
C ALA A 30 -2.45 0.38 10.47
N ASP A 31 -3.14 -0.74 10.74
CA ASP A 31 -2.64 -2.07 10.42
C ASP A 31 -2.72 -2.40 8.92
N LEU A 32 -3.45 -1.61 8.14
CA LEU A 32 -3.68 -1.76 6.70
C LEU A 32 -3.10 -0.62 5.84
N GLU A 33 -2.66 0.50 6.40
CA GLU A 33 -2.12 1.65 5.64
C GLU A 33 -1.04 1.22 4.62
N LYS A 34 -0.06 0.43 5.08
CA LYS A 34 1.02 -0.08 4.21
C LYS A 34 0.49 -0.94 3.05
N LEU A 35 -0.59 -1.69 3.27
CA LEU A 35 -1.23 -2.49 2.22
C LEU A 35 -1.93 -1.58 1.22
N ALA A 36 -2.74 -0.62 1.70
CA ALA A 36 -3.46 0.33 0.85
C ALA A 36 -2.51 1.12 -0.07
N VAL A 37 -1.41 1.64 0.47
CA VAL A 37 -0.36 2.33 -0.32
C VAL A 37 0.21 1.44 -1.41
N ARG A 38 0.41 0.14 -1.15
CA ARG A 38 0.93 -0.80 -2.16
C ARG A 38 -0.09 -1.17 -3.22
N VAL A 39 -1.38 -1.24 -2.88
CA VAL A 39 -2.46 -1.45 -3.86
C VAL A 39 -2.51 -0.25 -4.82
N ILE A 40 -2.53 0.97 -4.30
CA ILE A 40 -2.50 2.20 -5.11
C ILE A 40 -1.26 2.23 -6.00
N HIS A 41 -0.07 1.92 -5.45
CA HIS A 41 1.16 1.88 -6.23
C HIS A 41 1.10 0.88 -7.39
N ALA A 42 0.47 -0.28 -7.17
CA ALA A 42 0.37 -1.31 -8.19
C ALA A 42 -0.61 -0.96 -9.33
N CYS A 43 -1.69 -0.22 -9.03
CA CYS A 43 -2.72 0.10 -10.02
C CYS A 43 -2.71 1.55 -10.54
N GLY A 44 -2.00 2.46 -9.88
CA GLY A 44 -1.93 3.88 -10.25
C GLY A 44 -3.20 4.69 -9.99
N MET A 45 -4.12 4.19 -9.16
CA MET A 45 -5.42 4.84 -8.85
C MET A 45 -5.51 5.11 -7.34
N VAL A 46 -5.53 6.38 -6.94
CA VAL A 46 -5.56 6.80 -5.52
C VAL A 46 -6.94 6.58 -4.90
N GLU A 47 -7.98 6.64 -5.70
CA GLU A 47 -9.40 6.46 -5.38
C GLU A 47 -9.77 5.00 -5.06
N VAL A 48 -8.92 4.03 -5.40
CA VAL A 48 -9.16 2.59 -5.13
C VAL A 48 -9.39 2.30 -3.64
N ILE A 49 -8.95 3.20 -2.75
CA ILE A 49 -9.17 3.09 -1.32
C ILE A 49 -10.66 3.06 -0.96
N GLU A 50 -11.53 3.71 -1.75
CA GLU A 50 -12.96 3.84 -1.48
C GLU A 50 -13.68 2.50 -1.70
N ASP A 51 -13.05 1.60 -2.46
CA ASP A 51 -13.54 0.26 -2.76
C ASP A 51 -12.97 -0.82 -1.81
N LEU A 52 -11.95 -0.48 -1.00
CA LEU A 52 -11.38 -1.45 -0.07
C LEU A 52 -12.37 -1.79 1.05
N ARG A 53 -12.58 -3.08 1.28
CA ARG A 53 -13.38 -3.62 2.39
C ARG A 53 -12.53 -4.62 3.17
N PHE A 54 -12.55 -4.51 4.49
CA PHE A 54 -11.74 -5.32 5.39
C PHE A 54 -12.48 -5.56 6.71
N SER A 55 -12.22 -6.71 7.31
CA SER A 55 -12.67 -6.97 8.68
C SER A 55 -11.80 -6.23 9.69
N PRO A 56 -12.33 -5.92 10.89
CA PRO A 56 -11.51 -5.34 11.97
C PRO A 56 -10.27 -6.21 12.25
N GLY A 57 -9.09 -5.59 12.23
CA GLY A 57 -7.82 -6.27 12.52
C GLY A 57 -7.27 -7.18 11.43
N ALA A 58 -7.84 -7.15 10.21
CA ALA A 58 -7.42 -8.00 9.10
C ALA A 58 -5.92 -7.91 8.78
N GLY A 59 -5.34 -6.71 8.80
CA GLY A 59 -3.93 -6.49 8.50
C GLY A 59 -3.02 -7.16 9.54
N THR A 60 -3.38 -7.05 10.81
CA THR A 60 -2.67 -7.73 11.91
C THR A 60 -2.82 -9.24 11.84
N ALA A 61 -4.05 -9.74 11.63
CA ALA A 61 -4.31 -11.17 11.52
C ALA A 61 -3.52 -11.82 10.38
N GLY A 62 -3.53 -11.19 9.18
CA GLY A 62 -2.78 -11.67 8.02
C GLY A 62 -1.27 -11.71 8.29
N ARG A 63 -0.70 -10.63 8.85
CA ARG A 63 0.73 -10.58 9.20
C ARG A 63 1.11 -11.68 10.21
N ASN A 64 0.29 -11.91 11.22
CA ASN A 64 0.53 -12.95 12.21
C ASN A 64 0.46 -14.35 11.60
N ALA A 65 -0.51 -14.61 10.73
CA ALA A 65 -0.63 -15.90 10.04
C ALA A 65 0.61 -16.19 9.17
N LEU A 66 1.09 -15.19 8.41
CA LEU A 66 2.31 -15.32 7.61
C LEU A 66 3.55 -15.53 8.48
N ALA A 67 3.68 -14.79 9.58
CA ALA A 67 4.77 -14.98 10.53
C ALA A 67 4.74 -16.38 11.19
N ALA A 68 3.55 -16.95 11.36
CA ALA A 68 3.34 -18.31 11.86
C ALA A 68 3.48 -19.40 10.77
N GLY A 69 3.78 -19.05 9.52
CA GLY A 69 4.02 -20.00 8.43
C GLY A 69 2.76 -20.52 7.74
N ALA A 70 1.62 -19.82 7.85
CA ALA A 70 0.43 -20.16 7.08
C ALA A 70 0.72 -20.08 5.56
N PRO A 71 0.23 -21.04 4.76
CA PRO A 71 0.46 -21.04 3.32
C PRO A 71 -0.37 -19.96 2.61
N PHE A 72 0.10 -19.53 1.45
CA PHE A 72 -0.73 -18.89 0.43
C PHE A 72 -1.37 -19.99 -0.42
N LEU A 73 -2.67 -19.90 -0.65
CA LEU A 73 -3.45 -20.83 -1.49
C LEU A 73 -3.76 -20.20 -2.84
#